data_AF-A0A3T0CRX1-F1
#
_entry.id   AF-A0A3T0CRX1-F1
#
_cell.length_a   1.000
_cell.length_b   1.000
_cell.length_c   1.000
_cell.angle_alpha   90.00
_cell.angle_beta   90.00
_cell.angle_gamma   90.00
#
_symmetry.space_group_name_H-M   'P 1'
#
loop_
_entity.id
_entity.type
_entity.pdbx_description
1 polymer ?
#
loop_
_entity_poly.entity_id
_entity_poly.type
_entity_poly.pdbx_seq_one_letter_code
_entity_poly.pdbx_strand_id
1 'polypeptide(L)'
;MSILEEVKSLNPSSAVLLAIFFVSFIAPAFLLIYRLNPELFLQIDTAKLLILAVSLTSPSFLALFFITWVADLVLTNMGYHERGHLGSFVDWFVTHGISNTTILYLVTFITYAFGLGVKGVIWWMVGLVSFYMVFELWRVLVVAKGPNFKRSALDRD
;
A
#
# COMPACT_ATOMS: atom_id res chain seq x y z
N MET A 1 -25.75 -19.93 6.72
CA MET A 1 -24.33 -20.24 6.57
C MET A 1 -23.58 -19.38 7.58
N SER A 2 -22.68 -19.96 8.37
CA SER A 2 -22.00 -19.20 9.44
C SER A 2 -20.85 -18.39 8.86
N ILE A 3 -20.69 -17.13 9.28
CA ILE A 3 -19.53 -16.27 8.93
C ILE A 3 -18.20 -17.01 9.20
N LEU A 4 -18.21 -17.89 10.21
CA LEU A 4 -17.05 -18.71 10.57
C LEU A 4 -16.70 -19.80 9.54
N GLU A 5 -17.68 -20.31 8.79
CA GLU A 5 -17.48 -21.27 7.71
C GLU A 5 -16.97 -20.57 6.43
N GLU A 6 -17.48 -19.37 6.12
CA GLU A 6 -16.99 -18.54 5.02
C GLU A 6 -15.54 -18.11 5.25
N VAL A 7 -15.17 -17.69 6.48
CA VAL A 7 -13.79 -17.34 6.82
C VAL A 7 -12.85 -18.54 6.73
N LYS A 8 -13.31 -19.75 7.07
CA LYS A 8 -12.52 -21.00 6.90
C LYS A 8 -12.39 -21.43 5.44
N SER A 9 -13.30 -21.00 4.57
CA SER A 9 -13.27 -21.28 3.14
C SER A 9 -12.36 -20.35 2.34
N LEU A 10 -11.84 -19.29 2.96
CA LEU A 10 -10.90 -18.37 2.32
C LEU A 10 -9.57 -19.09 2.04
N ASN A 11 -9.16 -19.09 0.77
CA ASN A 11 -7.82 -19.49 0.37
C ASN A 11 -6.80 -18.68 1.20
N PRO A 12 -5.75 -19.31 1.77
CA PRO A 12 -4.67 -18.63 2.47
C PRO A 12 -4.16 -17.36 1.77
N SER A 13 -4.08 -17.37 0.43
CA SER A 13 -3.68 -16.21 -0.37
C SER A 13 -4.65 -15.03 -0.21
N SER A 14 -5.96 -15.27 -0.19
CA SER A 14 -6.99 -14.24 0.00
C SER A 14 -6.97 -13.66 1.42
N ALA A 15 -6.74 -14.50 2.43
CA ALA A 15 -6.63 -14.03 3.81
C ALA A 15 -5.42 -13.11 4.00
N VAL A 16 -4.29 -13.42 3.35
CA VAL A 16 -3.09 -12.58 3.35
C VAL A 16 -3.37 -11.23 2.67
N LEU A 17 -4.02 -11.22 1.50
CA LEU A 17 -4.38 -9.98 0.81
C LEU A 17 -5.32 -9.10 1.63
N LEU A 18 -6.29 -9.71 2.30
CA LEU A 18 -7.20 -8.99 3.21
C LEU A 18 -6.43 -8.41 4.40
N ALA A 19 -5.52 -9.17 5.00
CA ALA A 19 -4.68 -8.68 6.10
C ALA A 19 -3.81 -7.50 5.66
N ILE A 20 -3.17 -7.59 4.49
CA ILE A 20 -2.39 -6.49 3.91
C ILE A 20 -3.28 -5.28 3.67
N PHE A 21 -4.49 -5.45 3.13
CA PHE A 21 -5.42 -4.35 2.95
C PHE A 21 -5.75 -3.63 4.27
N PHE A 22 -6.08 -4.38 5.33
CA PHE A 22 -6.37 -3.79 6.62
C PHE A 22 -5.18 -3.04 7.23
N VAL A 23 -4.00 -3.67 7.23
CA VAL A 23 -2.79 -3.10 7.82
C VAL A 23 -2.24 -1.93 6.99
N SER A 24 -2.42 -1.95 5.67
CA SER A 24 -1.87 -0.94 4.77
C SER A 24 -2.78 0.27 4.57
N PHE A 25 -4.11 0.11 4.72
CA PHE A 25 -5.08 1.17 4.39
C PHE A 25 -5.96 1.59 5.56
N ILE A 26 -6.43 0.65 6.37
CA ILE A 26 -7.46 0.93 7.38
C ILE A 26 -6.83 1.30 8.72
N ALA A 27 -6.05 0.39 9.30
CA ALA A 27 -5.51 0.54 10.64
C ALA A 27 -4.69 1.84 10.83
N PRO A 28 -3.70 2.18 9.97
CA PRO A 28 -2.91 3.39 10.18
C PRO A 28 -3.74 4.67 9.99
N ALA A 29 -4.70 4.69 9.06
CA ALA A 29 -5.59 5.83 8.91
C ALA A 29 -6.48 6.05 10.12
N PHE A 30 -7.02 4.98 10.71
CA PHE A 30 -7.86 5.10 11.90
C PHE A 30 -7.06 5.72 13.05
N LEU A 31 -5.81 5.28 13.25
CA LEU A 31 -4.91 5.87 14.25
C LEU A 31 -4.62 7.34 13.97
N LEU A 32 -4.36 7.69 12.71
CA LEU A 32 -4.05 9.06 12.32
C LEU A 32 -5.26 10.00 12.46
N ILE A 33 -6.45 9.55 12.04
CA ILE A 33 -7.71 10.29 12.17
C ILE A 33 -8.03 10.50 13.64
N TYR A 34 -7.98 9.44 14.46
CA TYR A 34 -8.22 9.52 15.89
C TYR A 34 -7.26 10.52 16.56
N ARG A 35 -5.98 10.52 16.16
CA ARG A 35 -4.98 11.45 16.72
C ARG A 35 -5.21 12.90 16.29
N LEU A 36 -5.66 13.15 15.06
CA LEU A 36 -5.81 14.50 14.50
C LEU A 36 -7.17 15.12 14.85
N ASN A 37 -8.24 14.34 14.85
CA ASN A 37 -9.59 14.79 15.15
C ASN A 37 -10.41 13.63 15.77
N PRO A 38 -10.35 13.46 17.10
CA PRO A 38 -11.06 12.38 17.79
C PRO A 38 -12.58 12.56 17.72
N GLU A 39 -13.09 13.79 17.66
CA GLU A 39 -14.53 14.06 17.54
C GLU A 39 -15.07 13.54 16.21
N LEU A 40 -14.34 13.79 15.12
CA LEU A 40 -14.67 13.28 13.80
C LEU A 40 -14.72 11.75 13.78
N PHE A 41 -13.77 11.10 14.46
CA PHE A 41 -13.72 9.63 14.55
C PHE A 41 -14.96 9.04 15.25
N LEU A 42 -15.50 9.72 16.26
CA LEU A 42 -16.66 9.25 17.02
C LEU A 42 -18.01 9.57 16.36
N GLN A 43 -18.07 10.62 15.55
CA GLN A 43 -19.31 11.08 14.89
C GLN A 43 -19.55 10.40 13.54
N ILE A 44 -18.50 9.94 12.86
CA ILE A 44 -18.61 9.32 11.54
C ILE A 44 -19.04 7.85 11.65
N ASP A 45 -20.00 7.46 10.83
CA ASP A 45 -20.39 6.04 10.65
C ASP A 45 -19.22 5.19 10.12
N THR A 46 -19.10 3.95 10.58
CA THR A 46 -18.06 2.99 10.20
C THR A 46 -17.82 2.92 8.68
N ALA A 47 -18.88 2.89 7.85
CA ALA A 47 -18.72 2.80 6.40
C ALA A 47 -18.05 4.05 5.81
N LYS A 48 -18.41 5.23 6.30
CA LYS A 48 -17.79 6.51 5.89
C LYS A 48 -16.36 6.61 6.39
N LEU A 49 -16.08 6.11 7.59
CA LEU A 49 -14.74 6.07 8.16
C LEU A 49 -13.81 5.15 7.36
N LEU A 50 -14.32 4.01 6.89
CA LEU A 50 -13.59 3.12 5.99
C LEU A 50 -13.26 3.79 4.66
N ILE A 51 -14.23 4.48 4.04
CA ILE A 51 -13.99 5.22 2.79
C ILE A 51 -12.95 6.32 3.01
N LEU A 52 -13.05 7.06 4.11
CA LEU A 52 -12.09 8.11 4.45
C LEU A 52 -10.69 7.53 4.67
N ALA A 53 -10.59 6.40 5.36
CA ALA A 53 -9.32 5.72 5.62
C ALA A 53 -8.65 5.26 4.32
N VAL A 54 -9.39 4.59 3.44
CA VAL A 54 -8.89 4.20 2.12
C VAL A 54 -8.49 5.43 1.31
N SER A 55 -9.30 6.50 1.31
CA SER A 55 -9.00 7.73 0.57
C SER A 55 -7.74 8.42 1.07
N LEU A 56 -7.50 8.42 2.39
CA LEU A 56 -6.33 9.04 3.00
C LEU A 56 -5.04 8.27 2.69
N THR A 57 -5.12 6.95 2.58
CA THR A 57 -3.96 6.04 2.45
C THR A 57 -3.68 5.61 1.03
N SER A 58 -4.64 5.75 0.12
CA SER A 58 -4.49 5.40 -1.29
C SER A 58 -3.45 6.22 -2.05
N PRO A 59 -3.28 7.54 -1.83
CA PRO A 59 -2.35 8.34 -2.63
C PRO A 59 -0.91 7.82 -2.63
N SER A 60 -0.40 7.42 -1.45
CA SER A 60 0.94 6.84 -1.29
C SER A 60 1.07 5.49 -1.99
N PHE A 61 0.07 4.62 -1.84
CA PHE A 61 0.03 3.33 -2.55
C PHE A 61 0.00 3.53 -4.08
N LEU A 62 -0.92 4.37 -4.57
CA LEU A 62 -1.13 4.62 -5.99
C LEU A 62 0.10 5.26 -6.64
N ALA A 63 0.81 6.14 -5.94
CA ALA A 63 2.06 6.72 -6.45
C ALA A 63 3.12 5.65 -6.75
N LEU A 64 3.32 4.69 -5.84
CA LEU A 64 4.28 3.60 -6.03
C LEU A 64 3.81 2.60 -7.08
N PHE A 65 2.53 2.23 -7.02
CA PHE A 65 1.90 1.34 -8.01
C PHE A 65 2.03 1.91 -9.42
N PHE A 66 1.79 3.22 -9.59
CA PHE A 66 1.86 3.88 -10.88
C PHE A 66 3.27 3.83 -11.47
N ILE A 67 4.32 4.00 -10.65
CA ILE A 67 5.71 3.87 -11.11
C ILE A 67 5.96 2.46 -11.67
N THR A 68 5.62 1.43 -10.91
CA THR A 68 5.82 0.04 -11.34
C THR A 68 5.03 -0.27 -12.60
N TRP A 69 3.77 0.16 -12.65
CA TRP A 69 2.89 -0.09 -13.78
C TRP A 69 3.38 0.59 -15.06
N VAL A 70 3.76 1.87 -14.98
CA VAL A 70 4.34 2.59 -16.12
C VAL A 70 5.65 1.94 -16.57
N ALA A 71 6.51 1.53 -15.64
CA ALA A 71 7.75 0.85 -15.98
C ALA A 71 7.51 -0.49 -16.69
N ASP A 72 6.59 -1.32 -16.21
CA ASP A 72 6.26 -2.61 -16.83
C ASP A 72 5.71 -2.40 -18.25
N LEU A 73 4.83 -1.40 -18.43
CA LEU A 73 4.31 -1.02 -19.75
C LEU A 73 5.42 -0.55 -20.70
N VAL A 74 6.31 0.34 -20.24
CA VAL A 74 7.41 0.85 -21.07
C VAL A 74 8.36 -0.26 -21.47
N LEU A 75 8.81 -1.09 -20.52
CA LEU A 75 9.74 -2.18 -20.80
C LEU A 75 9.15 -3.24 -21.74
N THR A 76 7.88 -3.55 -21.57
CA THR A 76 7.14 -4.47 -22.46
C THR A 76 7.02 -3.89 -23.86
N ASN A 77 6.60 -2.62 -23.99
CA ASN A 77 6.37 -1.99 -25.29
C ASN A 77 7.67 -1.75 -26.08
N MET A 78 8.80 -1.59 -25.38
CA MET A 78 10.13 -1.49 -25.99
C MET A 78 10.73 -2.87 -26.36
N GLY A 79 10.06 -3.96 -26.01
CA GLY A 79 10.52 -5.33 -26.30
C GLY A 79 11.72 -5.77 -25.46
N TYR A 80 12.00 -5.09 -24.34
CA TYR A 80 13.10 -5.49 -23.44
C TYR A 80 12.74 -6.71 -22.59
N HIS A 81 11.47 -6.85 -22.18
CA HIS A 81 10.98 -7.95 -21.33
C HIS A 81 9.55 -8.36 -21.68
N GLU A 82 9.16 -9.57 -21.27
CA GLU A 82 7.77 -10.04 -21.35
C GLU A 82 6.89 -9.40 -20.26
N ARG A 83 5.57 -9.38 -20.49
CA ARG A 83 4.60 -8.85 -19.51
C ARG A 83 4.72 -9.57 -18.17
N GLY A 84 4.78 -8.80 -17.08
CA GLY A 84 4.88 -9.33 -15.72
C GLY A 84 6.30 -9.68 -15.28
N HIS A 85 7.33 -9.26 -16.02
CA HIS A 85 8.73 -9.34 -15.57
C HIS A 85 8.96 -8.57 -14.26
N LEU A 86 8.23 -7.47 -14.04
CA LEU A 86 8.27 -6.72 -12.78
C LEU A 86 7.35 -7.29 -11.67
N GLY A 87 6.74 -8.46 -11.89
CA GLY A 87 5.78 -9.11 -10.99
C GLY A 87 4.33 -8.98 -11.46
N SER A 88 3.43 -9.69 -10.78
CA SER A 88 1.99 -9.61 -11.03
C SER A 88 1.33 -8.47 -10.25
N PHE A 89 0.04 -8.24 -10.51
CA PHE A 89 -0.77 -7.32 -9.71
C PHE A 89 -0.76 -7.68 -8.22
N VAL A 90 -0.80 -8.97 -7.89
CA VAL A 90 -0.75 -9.47 -6.51
C VAL A 90 0.59 -9.10 -5.87
N ASP A 91 1.69 -9.30 -6.60
CA ASP A 91 3.03 -8.93 -6.13
C ASP A 91 3.16 -7.43 -5.85
N TRP A 92 2.60 -6.61 -6.75
CA TRP A 92 2.60 -5.15 -6.61
C TRP A 92 1.71 -4.72 -5.44
N PHE A 93 0.55 -5.33 -5.26
CA PHE A 93 -0.33 -5.05 -4.13
C PHE A 93 0.35 -5.34 -2.79
N VAL A 94 1.02 -6.48 -2.67
CA VAL A 94 1.77 -6.84 -1.47
C VAL A 94 2.94 -5.88 -1.24
N THR A 95 3.77 -5.67 -2.26
CA THR A 95 5.00 -4.85 -2.17
C THR A 95 4.69 -3.39 -1.84
N HIS A 96 3.73 -2.80 -2.57
CA HIS A 96 3.33 -1.42 -2.35
C HIS A 96 2.45 -1.28 -1.11
N GLY A 97 1.68 -2.30 -0.71
CA GLY A 97 0.97 -2.36 0.57
C GLY A 97 1.93 -2.27 1.76
N ILE A 98 3.01 -3.06 1.75
CA ILE A 98 4.06 -2.99 2.80
C ILE A 98 4.73 -1.61 2.83
N SER A 99 5.02 -1.05 1.66
CA SER A 99 5.59 0.30 1.56
C SER A 99 4.62 1.35 2.13
N ASN A 100 3.34 1.24 1.78
CA ASN A 100 2.27 2.11 2.26
C ASN A 100 2.11 2.03 3.78
N THR A 101 2.08 0.80 4.31
CA THR A 101 2.09 0.52 5.75
C THR A 101 3.24 1.26 6.42
N THR A 102 4.46 1.09 5.92
CA THR A 102 5.65 1.68 6.54
C THR A 102 5.58 3.20 6.54
N ILE A 103 5.21 3.82 5.41
CA ILE A 103 5.03 5.27 5.30
C ILE A 103 4.01 5.74 6.34
N LEU A 104 2.82 5.16 6.37
CA LEU A 104 1.71 5.68 7.17
C LEU A 104 1.89 5.43 8.67
N TYR A 105 2.44 4.28 9.07
CA TYR A 105 2.77 4.03 10.47
C TYR A 105 3.91 4.93 10.95
N LEU A 106 4.90 5.21 10.10
CA LEU A 106 5.97 6.16 10.44
C LEU A 106 5.41 7.58 10.59
N VAL A 107 4.56 8.03 9.67
CA VAL A 107 3.87 9.33 9.79
C VAL A 107 3.02 9.38 11.06
N THR A 108 2.26 8.33 11.35
CA THR A 108 1.43 8.23 12.56
C THR A 108 2.28 8.30 13.82
N PHE A 109 3.40 7.57 13.86
CA PHE A 109 4.34 7.58 14.97
C PHE A 109 4.94 8.98 15.18
N ILE A 110 5.46 9.62 14.13
CA ILE A 110 6.02 10.97 14.19
C ILE A 110 4.94 11.98 14.64
N THR A 111 3.72 11.85 14.12
CA THR A 111 2.58 12.69 14.51
C THR A 111 2.28 12.57 15.99
N TYR A 112 2.27 11.34 16.51
CA TYR A 112 2.07 11.08 17.92
C TYR A 112 3.22 11.62 18.78
N ALA A 113 4.47 11.30 18.43
CA ALA A 113 5.66 11.63 19.20
C ALA A 113 5.96 13.13 19.26
N PHE A 114 5.75 13.86 18.16
CA PHE A 114 6.08 15.28 18.05
C PHE A 114 4.85 16.21 18.06
N GLY A 115 3.65 15.65 18.25
CA GLY A 115 2.41 16.42 18.32
C GLY A 115 2.09 17.19 17.04
N LEU A 116 2.34 16.57 15.88
CA LEU A 116 2.15 17.25 14.60
C LEU A 116 0.66 17.54 14.33
N GLY A 117 0.38 18.74 13.80
CA GLY A 117 -0.91 19.06 13.20
C GLY A 117 -1.02 18.56 11.75
N VAL A 118 -2.20 18.74 11.14
CA VAL A 118 -2.52 18.27 9.78
C VAL A 118 -1.47 18.66 8.73
N LYS A 119 -0.98 19.92 8.77
CA LYS A 119 0.07 20.37 7.84
C LYS A 119 1.37 19.57 7.98
N GLY A 120 1.77 19.27 9.22
CA GLY A 120 2.95 18.45 9.47
C GLY A 120 2.79 17.03 8.94
N VAL A 121 1.61 16.43 9.14
CA VAL A 121 1.26 15.11 8.59
C VAL A 121 1.37 15.09 7.08
N ILE A 122 0.80 16.08 6.39
CA ILE A 122 0.84 16.17 4.92
C ILE A 122 2.30 16.25 4.44
N TRP A 123 3.13 17.10 5.04
CA TRP A 123 4.54 17.24 4.64
C TRP A 123 5.35 15.96 4.87
N TRP A 124 5.14 15.28 5.99
CA TRP A 124 5.80 13.99 6.25
C TRP A 124 5.32 12.89 5.30
N MET A 125 4.02 12.84 4.97
CA MET A 125 3.52 11.94 3.93
C MET A 125 4.20 12.23 2.59
N VAL A 126 4.20 13.48 2.13
CA VAL A 126 4.82 13.87 0.84
C VAL A 126 6.31 13.52 0.81
N GLY A 127 7.04 13.82 1.88
CA GLY A 127 8.47 13.52 1.98
C GLY A 127 8.78 12.03 1.93
N LEU A 128 8.04 11.22 2.71
CA LEU A 128 8.23 9.77 2.74
C LEU A 128 7.76 9.10 1.44
N VAL A 129 6.65 9.54 0.85
CA VAL A 129 6.20 9.05 -0.47
C VAL A 129 7.26 9.33 -1.51
N SER A 130 7.79 10.55 -1.55
CA SER A 130 8.84 10.92 -2.50
C SER A 130 10.10 10.07 -2.31
N PHE A 131 10.51 9.81 -1.06
CA PHE A 131 11.61 8.90 -0.75
C PHE A 131 11.35 7.46 -1.25
N TYR A 132 10.16 6.93 -1.01
CA TYR A 132 9.78 5.60 -1.48
C TYR A 132 9.63 5.53 -3.01
N MET A 133 9.22 6.61 -3.67
CA MET A 133 9.20 6.68 -5.13
C MET A 133 10.60 6.55 -5.72
N VAL A 134 11.61 7.18 -5.10
CA VAL A 134 13.02 7.02 -5.51
C VAL A 134 13.48 5.58 -5.30
N PHE A 135 13.13 4.97 -4.17
CA PHE A 135 13.44 3.56 -3.91
C PHE A 135 12.76 2.63 -4.91
N GLU A 136 11.52 2.93 -5.30
CA GLU A 136 10.75 2.16 -6.26
C GLU A 136 11.36 2.24 -7.66
N LEU A 137 11.74 3.44 -8.11
CA LEU A 137 12.50 3.62 -9.35
C LEU A 137 13.80 2.82 -9.34
N TRP A 138 14.54 2.86 -8.23
CA TRP A 138 15.75 2.05 -8.06
C TRP A 138 15.45 0.55 -8.16
N ARG A 139 14.42 0.06 -7.45
CA ARG A 139 14.00 -1.35 -7.48
C ARG A 139 13.68 -1.80 -8.91
N VAL A 140 12.86 -1.03 -9.63
CA VAL A 140 12.49 -1.29 -11.02
C VAL A 140 13.75 -1.40 -11.90
N LEU A 141 14.69 -0.46 -11.78
CA LEU A 141 15.92 -0.48 -12.57
C LEU A 141 16.80 -1.69 -12.26
N VAL A 142 16.86 -2.12 -11.00
CA VAL A 142 17.62 -3.31 -10.59
C VAL A 142 16.96 -4.59 -11.12
N VAL A 143 15.64 -4.72 -11.00
CA VAL A 143 14.90 -5.90 -11.48
C VAL A 143 14.92 -5.99 -13.01
N ALA A 144 14.82 -4.86 -13.72
CA ALA A 144 14.95 -4.82 -15.17
C ALA A 144 16.35 -5.29 -15.65
N LYS A 145 17.41 -5.01 -14.87
CA LYS A 145 18.77 -5.49 -15.18
C LYS A 145 19.01 -6.95 -14.77
N GLY A 146 18.18 -7.52 -13.91
CA GLY A 146 18.35 -8.85 -13.35
C GLY A 146 17.83 -9.95 -14.30
N PRO A 147 18.59 -11.03 -14.56
CA PRO A 147 18.23 -12.01 -15.57
C PRO A 147 17.05 -12.94 -15.21
N ASN A 148 16.49 -12.91 -14.00
CA ASN A 148 15.36 -13.76 -13.61
C ASN A 148 14.61 -13.20 -12.37
N PHE A 149 13.49 -12.48 -12.57
CA PHE A 149 12.53 -12.27 -11.48
C PHE A 149 11.63 -13.51 -11.39
N LYS A 150 11.72 -14.27 -10.29
CA LYS A 150 10.83 -15.42 -10.07
C LYS A 150 9.45 -14.90 -9.65
N ARG A 151 8.42 -15.19 -10.43
CA ARG A 151 6.99 -15.00 -10.09
C ARG A 151 6.72 -15.46 -8.65
N SER A 152 5.98 -14.70 -7.86
CA SER A 152 5.77 -15.06 -6.46
C SER A 152 4.92 -16.33 -6.32
N ALA A 153 5.05 -16.98 -5.17
CA ALA A 153 4.29 -18.18 -4.84
C ALA A 153 2.78 -17.94 -4.74
N LEU A 154 2.34 -16.66 -4.69
CA LEU A 154 0.93 -16.27 -4.57
C LEU A 154 0.20 -16.28 -5.93
N ASP A 155 0.93 -16.39 -7.05
CA ASP A 155 0.36 -16.51 -8.40
C ASP A 155 0.03 -17.96 -8.80
N ARG A 156 0.27 -18.94 -7.91
CA ARG A 156 0.07 -20.36 -8.17
C ARG A 156 -1.28 -20.86 -7.64
N ASP A 157 -2.37 -20.25 -8.08
CA ASP A 157 -3.74 -20.78 -7.90
C ASP A 157 -4.61 -20.40 -9.10
#